data_AF-A0A140NG28-F1
#
_entry.id   AF-A0A140NG28-F1
#
_cell.length_a   1.000
_cell.length_b   1.000
_cell.length_c   1.000
_cell.angle_alpha   90.00
_cell.angle_beta   90.00
_cell.angle_gamma   90.00
#
_symmetry.space_group_name_H-M   'P 1'
#
loop_
_entity.id
_entity.type
_entity.pdbx_description
1 polymer ?
#
loop_
_entity_poly.entity_id
_entity_poly.type
_entity_poly.pdbx_seq_one_letter_code
_entity_poly.pdbx_strand_id
1 'polypeptide(L)' 'MEADGKAFDHEVFHDYVVAHGYGEPSSEAYELAERWFWQGNDYALIAAEIVARDLCVRDDEDED' A
#
# COMPACT_ATOMS: atom_id res chain seq x y z
N MET A 1 1.55 11.28 27.97
CA MET A 1 2.06 10.33 26.97
C MET A 1 1.42 10.74 25.67
N GLU A 2 2.13 11.55 24.89
CA GLU A 2 1.76 11.83 23.50
C GLU A 2 1.84 10.50 22.77
N ALA A 3 0.69 10.00 22.31
CA ALA A 3 0.68 8.91 21.34
C ALA A 3 1.40 9.47 20.11
N ASP A 4 2.61 8.98 19.86
CA ASP A 4 3.38 9.28 18.66
C ASP A 4 2.43 9.13 17.47
N GLY A 5 2.15 10.25 16.80
CA GLY A 5 1.11 10.39 15.79
C GLY A 5 1.47 9.68 14.49
N LYS A 6 1.83 8.40 14.56
CA LYS A 6 1.97 7.52 13.41
C LYS A 6 0.57 7.23 12.87
N ALA A 7 0.02 8.18 12.12
CA ALA A 7 -1.04 7.90 11.17
C ALA A 7 -0.43 7.18 9.97
N PHE A 8 -1.20 6.27 9.37
CA PHE A 8 -0.83 5.67 8.11
C PHE A 8 -0.93 6.73 7.02
N ASP A 9 0.14 6.92 6.27
CA ASP A 9 0.30 7.98 5.29
C ASP A 9 0.12 7.38 3.89
N HIS A 10 -1.04 7.63 3.29
CA HIS A 10 -1.46 7.01 2.05
C HIS A 10 -0.58 7.45 0.88
N GLU A 11 -0.14 8.71 0.87
CA GLU A 11 0.73 9.25 -0.18
C GLU A 11 2.10 8.59 -0.14
N VAL A 12 2.67 8.42 1.07
CA VAL A 12 3.95 7.72 1.24
C VAL A 12 3.83 6.26 0.80
N PHE A 13 2.80 5.55 1.25
CA PHE A 13 2.58 4.17 0.83
C PHE A 13 2.41 4.04 -0.69
N HIS A 14 1.66 4.93 -1.31
CA HIS A 14 1.47 4.96 -2.76
C HIS A 14 2.80 5.11 -3.49
N ASP A 15 3.65 6.05 -3.08
CA ASP A 15 4.97 6.27 -3.71
C ASP A 15 5.85 5.03 -3.62
N TYR A 16 5.84 4.33 -2.47
CA TYR A 16 6.56 3.06 -2.31
C TYR A 16 6.05 1.97 -3.27
N VAL A 17 4.73 1.84 -3.45
CA VAL A 17 4.15 0.85 -4.37
C VAL A 17 4.47 1.20 -5.83
N VAL A 18 4.30 2.46 -6.23
CA VAL A 18 4.61 2.93 -7.59
C VAL A 18 6.10 2.79 -7.90
N ALA A 19 6.99 2.97 -6.93
CA ALA A 19 8.43 2.75 -7.09
C ALA A 19 8.78 1.32 -7.52
N HIS A 20 7.93 0.33 -7.22
CA HIS A 20 8.07 -1.04 -7.71
C HIS A 20 7.59 -1.25 -9.16
N GLY A 21 6.88 -0.28 -9.75
CA GLY A 21 6.47 -0.28 -11.15
C GLY A 21 5.16 -1.02 -11.47
N TYR A 22 4.35 -1.34 -10.45
CA TYR A 22 3.09 -2.09 -10.60
C TYR A 22 1.83 -1.21 -10.70
N GLY A 23 2.00 0.11 -10.77
CA GLY A 23 0.88 1.05 -10.86
C GLY A 23 0.29 1.43 -9.50
N GLU A 24 -0.98 1.83 -9.50
CA GLU A 24 -1.67 2.31 -8.30
C GLU A 24 -2.11 1.13 -7.41
N PRO A 25 -1.87 1.17 -6.08
CA PRO A 25 -2.41 0.16 -5.18
C PRO A 25 -3.94 0.19 -5.14
N SER A 26 -4.57 -0.99 -5.11
CA SER A 26 -6.04 -1.09 -4.99
C SER A 26 -6.56 -0.66 -3.62
N SER A 27 -7.87 -0.41 -3.50
CA SER A 27 -8.50 -0.10 -2.21
C SER A 27 -8.20 -1.16 -1.14
N GLU A 28 -8.20 -2.45 -1.52
CA GLU A 28 -7.86 -3.54 -0.60
C GLU A 28 -6.38 -3.46 -0.15
N ALA A 29 -5.48 -3.02 -1.03
CA ALA A 29 -4.08 -2.82 -0.70
C ALA A 29 -3.90 -1.73 0.38
N TYR A 30 -4.64 -0.62 0.31
CA TYR A 30 -4.60 0.41 1.36
C TYR A 30 -5.11 -0.11 2.71
N GLU A 31 -6.21 -0.87 2.72
CA GLU A 31 -6.76 -1.46 3.96
C GLU A 31 -5.81 -2.50 4.58
N LEU A 32 -5.10 -3.27 3.75
CA LEU A 32 -4.09 -4.22 4.23
C LEU A 32 -2.85 -3.48 4.73
N ALA A 33 -2.41 -2.46 3.99
CA ALA A 33 -1.25 -1.64 4.33
C ALA A 33 -1.42 -0.92 5.67
N GLU A 34 -2.59 -0.31 5.90
CA GLU A 34 -2.91 0.32 7.18
C GLU A 34 -2.86 -0.70 8.33
N ARG A 35 -3.49 -1.87 8.17
CA ARG A 35 -3.48 -2.94 9.18
C ARG A 35 -2.07 -3.42 9.51
N TRP A 36 -1.19 -3.53 8.52
CA TRP A 36 0.18 -3.96 8.74
C TRP A 36 1.07 -2.85 9.31
N PHE A 37 0.82 -1.61 8.94
CA PHE A 37 1.48 -0.46 9.54
C PHE A 37 1.22 -0.39 11.06
N TRP A 38 -0.03 -0.62 11.48
CA TRP A 38 -0.38 -0.72 12.90
C TRP A 38 0.25 -1.91 13.63
N GLN A 39 0.66 -2.94 12.90
CA GLN A 39 1.43 -4.07 13.44
C GLN A 39 2.94 -3.75 13.56
N GLY A 40 3.37 -2.57 13.10
CA GLY A 40 4.75 -2.12 13.16
C GLY A 40 5.58 -2.44 11.91
N ASN A 41 4.94 -2.77 10.78
CA ASN A 41 5.64 -2.97 9.51
C ASN A 41 5.98 -1.64 8.83
N ASP A 42 7.13 -1.56 8.19
CA ASP A 42 7.56 -0.40 7.40
C ASP A 42 6.92 -0.40 5.99
N TYR A 43 6.75 0.79 5.42
CA TYR A 43 6.14 0.98 4.10
C TYR A 43 6.84 0.18 2.99
N ALA A 44 8.17 0.06 3.03
CA ALA A 44 8.92 -0.73 2.05
C ALA A 44 8.54 -2.21 2.06
N LEU A 45 8.35 -2.80 3.25
CA LEU A 45 7.95 -4.20 3.40
C LEU A 45 6.51 -4.39 2.94
N ILE A 46 5.62 -3.48 3.37
CA ILE A 46 4.21 -3.50 3.01
C ILE A 46 4.06 -3.39 1.49
N ALA A 47 4.72 -2.43 0.84
CA ALA A 47 4.66 -2.23 -0.60
C ALA A 47 5.18 -3.45 -1.38
N ALA A 48 6.31 -4.03 -0.96
CA ALA A 48 6.85 -5.24 -1.58
C ALA A 48 5.87 -6.42 -1.51
N GLU A 49 5.17 -6.60 -0.39
CA GLU A 49 4.15 -7.64 -0.22
C GLU A 49 2.89 -7.37 -1.07
N ILE A 50 2.43 -6.12 -1.14
CA ILE A 50 1.30 -5.73 -1.99
C ILE A 50 1.59 -6.03 -3.46
N VAL A 51 2.79 -5.68 -3.92
CA VAL A 51 3.29 -5.96 -5.26
C VAL A 51 3.43 -7.47 -5.49
N ALA A 52 4.00 -8.20 -4.54
CA ALA A 52 4.15 -9.65 -4.63
C ALA A 52 2.82 -10.40 -4.67
N ARG A 53 1.75 -9.81 -4.12
CA ARG A 53 0.38 -10.34 -4.12
C ARG A 53 -0.46 -9.89 -5.32
N ASP A 54 0.09 -9.09 -6.23
CA ASP A 54 -0.62 -8.51 -7.37
C ASP A 54 -1.87 -7.70 -6.95
N LEU A 55 -1.83 -7.06 -5.77
CA LEU A 55 -2.94 -6.25 -5.24
C LEU A 55 -2.93 -4.80 -5.76
N CYS A 56 -2.19 -4.54 -6.82
CA CYS A 56 -2.25 -3.26 -7.53
C CYS A 56 -3.44 -3.29 -8.48
N VAL A 57 -4.07 -2.13 -8.70
CA VAL A 57 -5.05 -1.99 -9.77
C VAL A 57 -4.29 -2.25 -11.06
N ARG A 58 -4.45 -3.45 -11.62
CA ARG A 58 -4.21 -3.63 -13.04
C ARG A 58 -5.28 -2.79 -13.71
N ASP A 59 -4.82 -1.87 -14.54
CA ASP A 59 -5.61 -1.23 -15.58
C ASP A 59 -6.03 -2.32 -16.59
N ASP A 60 -6.69 -3.38 -16.14
CA ASP A 60 -7.54 -4.20 -16.98
C ASP A 60 -8.84 -3.37 -17.03
N GLU A 61 -8.82 -2.38 -17.94
CA GLU A 61 -10.01 -1.92 -18.62
C GLU A 61 -10.72 -3.17 -19.17
N ASP A 62 -11.55 -3.84 -18.36
CA ASP A 62 -12.58 -4.73 -18.87
C ASP A 62 -13.62 -3.82 -19.57
N GLU A 63 -13.28 -3.51 -20.82
CA GLU A 63 -14.21 -3.16 -21.89
C GLU A 63 -15.39 -4.14 -21.90
N ASP A 64 -16.60 -3.71 -21.52
CA ASP A 64 -17.87 -4.01 -22.23
C ASP A 64 -19.02 -3.07 -21.77
#